data_AF-A0A8T4Y8L1-F1
#
_entry.id   AF-A0A8T4Y8L1-F1
#
_cell.length_a   1.000
_cell.length_b   1.000
_cell.length_c   1.000
_cell.angle_alpha   90.00
_cell.angle_beta   90.00
_cell.angle_gamma   90.00
#
_symmetry.space_group_name_H-M   'P 1'
#
loop_
_entity.id
_entity.type
_entity.pdbx_description
1 polymer ?
#
loop_
_entity_poly.entity_id
_entity_poly.type
_entity_poly.pdbx_seq_one_letter_code
_entity_poly.pdbx_strand_id
1 'polypeptide(L)'
;ISSYKEYLSAVKKVFSECYRVLEDGRYCCVNISDIISDKHKYPIPAHYVSLLEEIGFTYRDDVIWKKPEGVGANGAGGAAKRFGVFIQNPYPMYYHPNNVYEHILIFRKGKFDYKKVTAKKTDQARFDIAQAKDYLSCDVWEFTPQQKNQYNELDHPAMFPDVLPETLIQLFTYREETVLDPFLGSGTTTKAARKLERRSVGYEVNPNYLSVMQKRIGFSDDSADVEVVFRDSRPKNILEEVI
;
A
#
# COMPACT_ATOMS: atom_id res chain seq x y z
N ILE A 1 -8.97 -18.48 -1.26
CA ILE A 1 -8.68 -18.00 -2.63
C ILE A 1 -7.77 -19.05 -3.21
N SER A 2 -8.25 -19.82 -4.17
CA SER A 2 -7.55 -20.98 -4.74
C SER A 2 -6.86 -20.68 -6.08
N SER A 3 -7.12 -19.52 -6.67
CA SER A 3 -6.56 -19.16 -7.99
C SER A 3 -6.28 -17.66 -8.14
N TYR A 4 -5.42 -17.32 -9.09
CA TYR A 4 -5.12 -15.92 -9.44
C TYR A 4 -6.35 -15.15 -9.94
N LYS A 5 -7.25 -15.83 -10.66
CA LYS A 5 -8.53 -15.24 -11.11
C LYS A 5 -9.45 -14.92 -9.93
N GLU A 6 -9.56 -15.81 -8.96
CA GLU A 6 -10.32 -15.55 -7.73
C GLU A 6 -9.70 -14.41 -6.91
N TYR A 7 -8.37 -14.32 -6.88
CA TYR A 7 -7.66 -13.21 -6.24
C TYR A 7 -8.08 -11.87 -6.88
N LEU A 8 -7.97 -11.74 -8.21
CA LEU A 8 -8.40 -10.53 -8.91
C LEU A 8 -9.90 -10.23 -8.70
N SER A 9 -10.76 -11.26 -8.66
CA SER A 9 -12.18 -11.08 -8.35
C SER A 9 -12.42 -10.54 -6.94
N ALA A 10 -11.68 -11.03 -5.94
CA ALA A 10 -11.77 -10.54 -4.57
C ALA A 10 -11.28 -9.09 -4.46
N VAL A 11 -10.15 -8.77 -5.10
CA VAL A 11 -9.61 -7.41 -5.21
C VAL A 11 -10.65 -6.47 -5.83
N LYS A 12 -11.29 -6.89 -6.93
CA LYS A 12 -12.36 -6.10 -7.58
C LYS A 12 -13.50 -5.75 -6.65
N LYS A 13 -13.95 -6.69 -5.81
CA LYS A 13 -15.01 -6.41 -4.83
C LYS A 13 -14.59 -5.34 -3.82
N VAL A 14 -13.36 -5.44 -3.30
CA VAL A 14 -12.85 -4.46 -2.33
C VAL A 14 -12.72 -3.07 -2.97
N PHE A 15 -12.07 -2.96 -4.13
CA PHE A 15 -11.87 -1.67 -4.78
C PHE A 15 -13.18 -1.08 -5.34
N SER A 16 -14.20 -1.90 -5.63
CA SER A 16 -15.54 -1.39 -5.97
C SER A 16 -16.18 -0.68 -4.78
N GLU A 17 -16.03 -1.23 -3.57
CA GLU A 17 -16.48 -0.55 -2.35
C GLU A 17 -15.65 0.69 -2.05
N CYS A 18 -14.33 0.65 -2.26
CA CYS A 18 -13.48 1.85 -2.18
C CYS A 18 -13.96 2.94 -3.14
N TYR A 19 -14.29 2.60 -4.39
CA TYR A 19 -14.84 3.55 -5.36
C TYR A 19 -16.19 4.12 -4.90
N ARG A 20 -17.06 3.27 -4.35
CA ARG A 20 -18.38 3.67 -3.87
C ARG A 20 -18.29 4.73 -2.76
N VAL A 21 -17.39 4.54 -1.79
CA VAL A 21 -17.25 5.43 -0.63
C VAL A 21 -16.33 6.63 -0.87
N LEU A 22 -15.43 6.56 -1.85
CA LEU A 22 -14.54 7.67 -2.17
C LEU A 22 -15.34 8.84 -2.75
N GLU A 23 -15.10 10.05 -2.25
CA GLU A 23 -15.71 11.27 -2.79
C GLU A 23 -15.19 11.57 -4.21
N ASP A 24 -16.02 12.24 -5.01
CA ASP A 24 -15.60 12.77 -6.30
C ASP A 24 -14.44 13.77 -6.15
N GLY A 25 -13.46 13.63 -7.04
CA GLY A 25 -12.22 14.41 -7.07
C GLY A 25 -11.10 13.86 -6.20
N ARG A 26 -11.31 12.76 -5.48
CA ARG A 26 -10.31 12.19 -4.56
C ARG A 26 -9.55 11.01 -5.18
N TYR A 27 -8.55 10.55 -4.45
CA TYR A 27 -7.52 9.64 -4.94
C TYR A 27 -7.56 8.27 -4.27
N CYS A 28 -7.17 7.25 -5.01
CA CYS A 28 -6.90 5.90 -4.53
C CYS A 28 -5.47 5.55 -4.93
N CYS A 29 -4.61 5.25 -3.96
CA CYS A 29 -3.22 4.88 -4.20
C CYS A 29 -3.02 3.41 -3.83
N VAL A 30 -2.34 2.65 -4.68
CA VAL A 30 -2.10 1.21 -4.48
C VAL A 30 -0.61 0.92 -4.58
N ASN A 31 0.01 0.59 -3.44
CA ASN A 31 1.34 -0.01 -3.42
C ASN A 31 1.22 -1.50 -3.81
N ILE A 32 1.92 -1.92 -4.87
CA ILE A 32 1.87 -3.29 -5.37
C ILE A 32 3.14 -3.65 -6.15
N SER A 33 3.55 -4.92 -6.10
CA SER A 33 4.68 -5.43 -6.88
C SER A 33 4.31 -6.65 -7.70
N ASP A 34 5.14 -6.96 -8.69
CA ASP A 34 5.08 -8.25 -9.37
C ASP A 34 5.42 -9.38 -8.40
N ILE A 35 4.61 -10.43 -8.43
CA ILE A 35 4.84 -11.64 -7.63
C ILE A 35 5.29 -12.76 -8.56
N ILE A 36 6.23 -13.57 -8.07
CA ILE A 36 6.63 -14.82 -8.72
C ILE A 36 6.16 -15.97 -7.84
N SER A 37 5.35 -16.85 -8.41
CA SER A 37 4.88 -18.06 -7.75
C SER A 37 4.89 -19.20 -8.76
N ASP A 38 5.35 -20.38 -8.33
CA ASP A 38 5.51 -21.58 -9.16
C ASP A 38 6.18 -21.31 -10.53
N LYS A 39 7.33 -20.60 -10.49
CA LYS A 39 8.13 -20.17 -11.67
C LYS A 39 7.39 -19.27 -12.67
N HIS A 40 6.15 -18.88 -12.38
CA HIS A 40 5.38 -17.92 -13.16
C HIS A 40 5.49 -16.52 -12.55
N LYS A 41 5.77 -15.51 -13.38
CA LYS A 41 5.77 -14.11 -12.97
C LYS A 41 4.41 -13.51 -13.29
N TYR A 42 3.70 -13.06 -12.26
CA TYR A 42 2.39 -12.43 -12.37
C TYR A 42 2.55 -10.91 -12.49
N PRO A 43 2.06 -10.28 -13.58
CA PRO A 43 2.12 -8.83 -13.77
C PRO A 43 0.97 -8.14 -13.01
N ILE A 44 0.96 -8.30 -11.68
CA ILE A 44 -0.14 -7.84 -10.82
C ILE A 44 -0.43 -6.34 -10.99
N PRO A 45 0.58 -5.44 -11.00
CA PRO A 45 0.34 -4.00 -11.16
C PRO A 45 -0.44 -3.69 -12.46
N ALA A 46 -0.08 -4.32 -13.58
CA ALA A 46 -0.76 -4.11 -14.86
C ALA A 46 -2.23 -4.55 -14.82
N HIS A 47 -2.52 -5.69 -14.17
CA HIS A 47 -3.90 -6.15 -14.00
C HIS A 47 -4.69 -5.26 -13.05
N TYR A 48 -4.05 -4.66 -12.03
CA TYR A 48 -4.68 -3.67 -11.16
C TYR A 48 -5.09 -2.41 -11.92
N VAL A 49 -4.24 -1.90 -12.82
CA VAL A 49 -4.60 -0.75 -13.68
C VAL A 49 -5.88 -1.04 -14.46
N SER A 50 -5.89 -2.14 -15.22
CA SER A 50 -7.06 -2.52 -16.02
C SER A 50 -8.32 -2.70 -15.15
N LEU A 51 -8.17 -3.35 -13.99
CA LEU A 51 -9.27 -3.66 -13.10
C LEU A 51 -9.86 -2.40 -12.44
N LEU A 52 -9.03 -1.46 -11.99
CA LEU A 52 -9.51 -0.23 -11.35
C LEU A 52 -10.13 0.72 -12.38
N GLU A 53 -9.62 0.77 -13.61
CA GLU A 53 -10.28 1.50 -14.69
C GLU A 53 -11.65 0.92 -15.05
N GLU A 54 -11.80 -0.41 -15.07
CA GLU A 54 -13.10 -1.06 -15.27
C GLU A 54 -14.12 -0.73 -14.16
N ILE A 55 -13.66 -0.54 -12.92
CA ILE A 55 -14.52 -0.09 -11.80
C ILE A 55 -15.01 1.35 -12.00
N GLY A 56 -14.26 2.18 -12.75
CA GLY A 56 -14.59 3.58 -13.03
C GLY A 56 -13.60 4.58 -12.45
N PHE A 57 -12.48 4.13 -11.87
CA PHE A 57 -11.37 5.04 -11.59
C PHE A 57 -10.71 5.52 -12.88
N THR A 58 -10.02 6.65 -12.82
CA THR A 58 -9.11 7.10 -13.88
C THR A 58 -7.68 6.88 -13.40
N TYR A 59 -6.89 6.11 -14.14
CA TYR A 59 -5.45 5.99 -13.91
C TYR A 59 -4.77 7.35 -14.14
N ARG A 60 -3.91 7.76 -13.22
CA ARG A 60 -3.29 9.09 -13.21
C ARG A 60 -1.79 8.99 -13.41
N ASP A 61 -1.10 8.34 -12.48
CA ASP A 61 0.36 8.23 -12.44
C ASP A 61 0.77 6.86 -11.87
N ASP A 62 2.01 6.47 -12.10
CA ASP A 62 2.68 5.36 -11.43
C ASP A 62 4.03 5.85 -10.91
N VAL A 63 4.18 5.80 -9.59
CA VAL A 63 5.43 6.14 -8.92
C VAL A 63 6.16 4.87 -8.57
N ILE A 64 7.40 4.75 -9.01
CA ILE A 64 8.29 3.64 -8.72
C ILE A 64 8.96 3.87 -7.38
N TRP A 65 8.57 3.10 -6.37
CA TRP A 65 9.33 3.03 -5.13
C TRP A 65 10.49 2.05 -5.31
N LYS A 66 11.69 2.59 -5.50
CA LYS A 66 12.93 1.82 -5.57
C LYS A 66 13.47 1.59 -4.16
N LYS A 67 13.63 0.31 -3.81
CA LYS A 67 14.24 -0.11 -2.54
C LYS A 67 15.76 -0.01 -2.64
N PRO A 68 16.48 0.33 -1.55
CA PRO A 68 17.94 0.33 -1.54
C PRO A 68 18.51 -1.04 -1.88
N GLU A 69 19.70 -1.05 -2.48
CA GLU A 69 20.40 -2.29 -2.83
C GLU A 69 20.64 -3.18 -1.60
N GLY A 70 20.38 -4.49 -1.75
CA GLY A 70 20.54 -5.47 -0.68
C GLY A 70 19.33 -5.61 0.26
N VAL A 71 18.38 -4.68 0.26
CA VAL A 71 17.15 -4.76 1.07
C VAL A 71 16.10 -5.63 0.36
N GLY A 72 15.58 -6.64 1.07
CA GLY A 72 14.66 -7.67 0.53
C GLY A 72 15.33 -8.96 0.05
N ALA A 73 16.67 -9.03 0.09
CA ALA A 73 17.47 -10.19 -0.34
C ALA A 73 17.40 -11.40 0.60
N ASN A 74 16.94 -11.22 1.84
CA ASN A 74 17.04 -12.22 2.91
C ASN A 74 15.73 -12.41 3.72
N GLY A 75 14.56 -11.97 3.24
CA GLY A 75 13.32 -12.13 4.00
C GLY A 75 12.08 -11.78 3.20
N ALA A 76 11.18 -12.77 3.12
CA ALA A 76 9.77 -12.71 2.73
C ALA A 76 9.31 -11.48 1.94
N GLY A 77 9.32 -11.56 0.59
CA GLY A 77 8.60 -10.59 -0.24
C GLY A 77 9.37 -9.94 -1.41
N GLY A 78 10.29 -10.65 -2.05
CA GLY A 78 10.42 -10.46 -3.50
C GLY A 78 11.71 -9.89 -4.07
N ALA A 79 12.66 -9.35 -3.29
CA ALA A 79 14.01 -9.15 -3.83
C ALA A 79 14.83 -10.46 -3.72
N ALA A 80 14.25 -11.57 -4.17
CA ALA A 80 14.98 -12.83 -4.29
C ALA A 80 16.29 -12.57 -5.06
N LYS A 81 17.40 -13.19 -4.65
CA LYS A 81 18.70 -13.14 -5.32
C LYS A 81 18.63 -13.87 -6.68
N ARG A 82 17.71 -13.47 -7.56
CA ARG A 82 17.40 -14.07 -8.86
C ARG A 82 18.59 -13.97 -9.80
N PHE A 83 19.30 -12.85 -9.70
CA PHE A 83 20.51 -12.63 -10.48
C PHE A 83 21.64 -13.61 -10.13
N GLY A 84 21.57 -14.26 -8.95
CA GLY A 84 22.51 -15.31 -8.55
C GLY A 84 22.57 -16.49 -9.52
N VAL A 85 21.45 -16.81 -10.20
CA VAL A 85 21.41 -17.89 -11.21
C VAL A 85 22.30 -17.55 -12.41
N PHE A 86 22.29 -16.29 -12.85
CA PHE A 86 23.14 -15.80 -13.93
C PHE A 86 24.61 -15.76 -13.53
N ILE A 87 24.92 -15.38 -12.28
CA ILE A 87 26.31 -15.42 -11.76
C ILE A 87 26.86 -16.85 -11.81
N GLN A 88 26.04 -17.85 -11.48
CA GLN A 88 26.44 -19.27 -11.54
C GLN A 88 26.47 -19.81 -12.97
N ASN A 89 25.65 -19.26 -13.88
CA ASN A 89 25.52 -19.70 -15.26
C ASN A 89 25.59 -18.48 -16.20
N PRO A 90 26.80 -17.97 -16.51
CA PRO A 90 26.99 -16.70 -17.21
C PRO A 90 26.78 -16.81 -18.73
N TYR A 91 25.63 -17.36 -19.12
CA TYR A 91 25.24 -17.61 -20.51
C TYR A 91 23.88 -16.96 -20.84
N PRO A 92 23.58 -16.69 -22.12
CA PRO A 92 22.24 -16.28 -22.53
C PRO A 92 21.16 -17.21 -21.98
N MET A 93 19.94 -16.69 -21.79
CA MET A 93 18.77 -17.40 -21.22
C MET A 93 18.78 -17.61 -19.69
N TYR A 94 19.88 -17.36 -18.98
CA TYR A 94 19.93 -17.43 -17.50
C TYR A 94 19.68 -16.08 -16.81
N TYR A 95 19.36 -15.04 -17.58
CA TYR A 95 19.18 -13.69 -17.04
C TYR A 95 17.85 -13.55 -16.28
N HIS A 96 17.95 -13.32 -14.98
CA HIS A 96 16.81 -13.02 -14.11
C HIS A 96 17.16 -11.86 -13.17
N PRO A 97 16.69 -10.63 -13.42
CA PRO A 97 17.00 -9.51 -12.54
C PRO A 97 16.28 -9.64 -11.20
N ASN A 98 16.86 -9.04 -10.17
CA ASN A 98 16.22 -8.90 -8.86
C ASN A 98 15.06 -7.90 -8.98
N ASN A 99 13.94 -8.15 -8.29
CA ASN A 99 12.86 -7.17 -8.21
C ASN A 99 13.22 -6.15 -7.11
N VAL A 100 13.64 -4.96 -7.51
CA VAL A 100 14.16 -3.92 -6.59
C VAL A 100 13.20 -2.77 -6.36
N TYR A 101 12.00 -2.84 -6.93
CA TYR A 101 11.01 -1.78 -6.82
C TYR A 101 9.59 -2.31 -6.64
N GLU A 102 8.71 -1.44 -6.19
CA GLU A 102 7.26 -1.60 -6.19
C GLU A 102 6.62 -0.42 -6.92
N HIS A 103 5.42 -0.65 -7.45
CA HIS A 103 4.60 0.39 -8.04
C HIS A 103 3.73 1.03 -6.97
N ILE A 104 3.58 2.34 -7.03
CA ILE A 104 2.55 3.09 -6.33
C ILE A 104 1.62 3.61 -7.42
N LEU A 105 0.60 2.82 -7.75
CA LEU A 105 -0.36 3.17 -8.76
C LEU A 105 -1.32 4.22 -8.19
N ILE A 106 -1.45 5.35 -8.87
CA ILE A 106 -2.28 6.48 -8.44
C ILE A 106 -3.49 6.60 -9.35
N PHE A 107 -4.66 6.51 -8.75
CA PHE A 107 -5.96 6.63 -9.41
C PHE A 107 -6.75 7.79 -8.83
N ARG A 108 -7.69 8.32 -9.61
CA ARG A 108 -8.67 9.32 -9.17
C ARG A 108 -10.10 8.91 -9.50
N LYS A 109 -11.05 9.34 -8.68
CA LYS A 109 -12.49 9.32 -9.02
C LYS A 109 -12.91 10.72 -9.48
N GLY A 110 -13.42 10.84 -10.70
CA GLY A 110 -13.90 12.14 -11.21
C GLY A 110 -12.83 13.24 -11.26
N LYS A 111 -13.25 14.49 -11.04
CA LYS A 111 -12.38 15.68 -11.10
C LYS A 111 -12.45 16.46 -9.79
N PHE A 112 -11.31 16.92 -9.29
CA PHE A 112 -11.24 17.72 -8.08
C PHE A 112 -11.76 19.14 -8.33
N ASP A 113 -12.66 19.61 -7.46
CA ASP A 113 -13.18 20.97 -7.51
C ASP A 113 -12.44 21.87 -6.50
N TYR A 114 -11.43 22.58 -7.01
CA TYR A 114 -10.60 23.49 -6.22
C TYR A 114 -11.40 24.62 -5.55
N LYS A 115 -12.60 24.96 -6.05
CA LYS A 115 -13.44 26.02 -5.48
C LYS A 115 -14.02 25.65 -4.11
N LYS A 116 -14.07 24.36 -3.78
CA LYS A 116 -14.57 23.85 -2.49
C LYS A 116 -13.55 23.97 -1.35
N VAL A 117 -12.30 24.29 -1.65
CA VAL A 117 -11.24 24.40 -0.65
C VAL A 117 -11.12 25.84 -0.17
N THR A 118 -11.22 26.05 1.14
CA THR A 118 -11.06 27.39 1.73
C THR A 118 -9.58 27.79 1.75
N ALA A 119 -9.29 29.09 1.67
CA ALA A 119 -7.92 29.61 1.74
C ALA A 119 -7.18 29.15 3.02
N LYS A 120 -7.88 29.06 4.15
CA LYS A 120 -7.35 28.55 5.42
C LYS A 120 -6.91 27.09 5.30
N LYS A 121 -7.74 26.22 4.69
CA LYS A 121 -7.37 24.81 4.47
C LYS A 121 -6.16 24.67 3.54
N THR A 122 -6.08 25.51 2.52
CA THR A 122 -4.93 25.55 1.60
C THR A 122 -3.64 25.96 2.31
N ASP A 123 -3.68 27.01 3.14
CA ASP A 123 -2.50 27.51 3.85
C ASP A 123 -1.96 26.48 4.87
N GLN A 124 -2.86 25.82 5.62
CA GLN A 124 -2.50 24.76 6.58
C GLN A 124 -1.96 23.48 5.93
N ALA A 125 -2.12 23.33 4.61
CA ALA A 125 -1.67 22.19 3.81
C ALA A 125 -0.50 22.55 2.88
N ARG A 126 0.13 23.71 3.07
CA ARG A 126 1.24 24.15 2.23
C ARG A 126 2.47 23.27 2.45
N PHE A 127 3.04 22.78 1.35
CA PHE A 127 4.31 22.06 1.35
C PHE A 127 5.50 23.00 1.50
N ASP A 128 6.54 22.53 2.19
CA ASP A 128 7.89 23.06 2.00
C ASP A 128 8.39 22.63 0.61
N ILE A 129 8.56 23.61 -0.28
CA ILE A 129 8.92 23.37 -1.67
C ILE A 129 10.36 22.90 -1.82
N ALA A 130 11.27 23.30 -0.91
CA ALA A 130 12.65 22.82 -0.96
C ALA A 130 12.67 21.32 -0.68
N GLN A 131 11.99 20.93 0.41
CA GLN A 131 11.79 19.53 0.77
C GLN A 131 11.10 18.76 -0.37
N ALA A 132 9.94 19.23 -0.85
CA ALA A 132 9.18 18.53 -1.87
C ALA A 132 9.96 18.34 -3.18
N LYS A 133 10.82 19.30 -3.58
CA LYS A 133 11.62 19.17 -4.79
C LYS A 133 12.67 18.06 -4.70
N ASP A 134 13.26 17.86 -3.54
CA ASP A 134 14.35 16.90 -3.37
C ASP A 134 13.91 15.44 -3.60
N TYR A 135 12.62 15.13 -3.43
CA TYR A 135 12.14 13.75 -3.53
C TYR A 135 10.78 13.56 -4.24
N LEU A 136 9.98 14.61 -4.48
CA LEU A 136 8.69 14.52 -5.20
C LEU A 136 8.73 15.11 -6.61
N SER A 137 9.88 15.60 -7.06
CA SER A 137 10.03 16.15 -8.42
C SER A 137 10.04 15.07 -9.51
N CYS A 138 10.26 13.80 -9.13
CA CYS A 138 10.32 12.65 -10.03
C CYS A 138 9.33 11.56 -9.59
N ASP A 139 9.01 10.69 -10.54
CA ASP A 139 8.19 9.48 -10.38
C ASP A 139 8.99 8.26 -9.88
N VAL A 140 10.25 8.44 -9.50
CA VAL A 140 11.06 7.41 -8.83
C VAL A 140 11.42 7.88 -7.44
N TRP A 141 10.95 7.17 -6.43
CA TRP A 141 11.20 7.47 -5.01
C TRP A 141 12.14 6.44 -4.40
N GLU A 142 13.16 6.91 -3.72
CA GLU A 142 14.14 6.06 -3.02
C GLU A 142 13.94 6.21 -1.50
N PHE A 143 13.07 5.38 -0.94
CA PHE A 143 12.87 5.29 0.51
C PHE A 143 13.42 3.99 1.05
N THR A 144 14.17 4.06 2.14
CA THR A 144 14.65 2.86 2.85
C THR A 144 13.47 2.18 3.56
N PRO A 145 13.20 0.88 3.29
CA PRO A 145 12.17 0.13 4.01
C PRO A 145 12.38 0.15 5.51
N GLN A 146 11.30 0.04 6.29
CA GLN A 146 11.42 -0.05 7.74
C GLN A 146 12.11 -1.37 8.10
N GLN A 147 13.27 -1.29 8.78
CA GLN A 147 13.97 -2.47 9.29
C GLN A 147 13.17 -3.13 10.39
N LYS A 148 13.35 -4.45 10.61
CA LYS A 148 12.71 -5.23 11.69
C LYS A 148 12.74 -4.44 13.01
N ASN A 149 11.59 -3.95 13.45
CA ASN A 149 11.47 -3.16 14.68
C ASN A 149 11.37 -4.09 15.89
N GLN A 150 11.61 -3.55 17.09
CA GLN A 150 11.42 -4.21 18.40
C GLN A 150 9.98 -4.71 18.68
N TYR A 151 9.00 -4.38 17.83
CA TYR A 151 7.59 -4.78 17.95
C TYR A 151 7.22 -5.99 17.08
N ASN A 152 8.21 -6.67 16.49
CA ASN A 152 8.04 -7.86 15.65
C ASN A 152 7.73 -9.12 16.48
N GLU A 153 6.77 -9.06 17.41
CA GLU A 153 6.22 -10.29 18.03
C GLU A 153 5.39 -11.10 17.01
N LEU A 154 4.84 -10.43 16.00
CA LEU A 154 4.23 -11.04 14.83
C LEU A 154 5.09 -10.66 13.62
N ASP A 155 5.69 -11.66 12.97
CA ASP A 155 6.59 -11.55 11.82
C ASP A 155 5.80 -10.94 10.63
N HIS A 156 5.63 -9.61 10.60
CA HIS A 156 4.98 -8.93 9.47
C HIS A 156 6.01 -8.84 8.33
N PRO A 157 5.91 -9.65 7.27
CA PRO A 157 7.06 -9.94 6.44
C PRO A 157 7.44 -8.79 5.50
N ALA A 158 6.53 -7.85 5.24
CA ALA A 158 6.80 -6.67 4.43
C ALA A 158 5.99 -5.47 4.96
N MET A 159 6.66 -4.49 5.55
CA MET A 159 6.06 -3.19 5.84
C MET A 159 6.73 -2.14 4.94
N PHE A 160 5.91 -1.41 4.18
CA PHE A 160 6.37 -0.16 3.59
C PHE A 160 6.79 0.83 4.69
N PRO A 161 7.75 1.74 4.42
CA PRO A 161 8.21 2.69 5.42
C PRO A 161 7.13 3.73 5.73
N ASP A 162 7.09 4.24 6.97
CA ASP A 162 6.11 5.25 7.43
C ASP A 162 6.05 6.48 6.50
N VAL A 163 7.19 6.88 5.90
CA VAL A 163 7.28 8.02 4.97
C VAL A 163 6.37 7.84 3.75
N LEU A 164 6.16 6.60 3.28
CA LEU A 164 5.37 6.34 2.08
C LEU A 164 3.90 6.79 2.23
N PRO A 165 3.12 6.26 3.20
CA PRO A 165 1.76 6.74 3.43
C PRO A 165 1.74 8.19 3.92
N GLU A 166 2.73 8.66 4.68
CA GLU A 166 2.80 10.07 5.09
C GLU A 166 2.83 11.01 3.87
N THR A 167 3.69 10.72 2.89
CA THR A 167 3.80 11.49 1.65
C THR A 167 2.49 11.46 0.86
N LEU A 168 1.88 10.29 0.66
CA LEU A 168 0.63 10.15 -0.09
C LEU A 168 -0.54 10.88 0.59
N ILE A 169 -0.65 10.78 1.92
CA ILE A 169 -1.69 11.47 2.70
C ILE A 169 -1.52 12.98 2.60
N GLN A 170 -0.29 13.49 2.72
CA GLN A 170 -0.04 14.93 2.55
C GLN A 170 -0.42 15.41 1.15
N LEU A 171 -0.07 14.64 0.10
CA LEU A 171 -0.30 15.01 -1.30
C LEU A 171 -1.79 15.06 -1.68
N PHE A 172 -2.60 14.17 -1.12
CA PHE A 172 -3.94 13.91 -1.63
C PHE A 172 -5.08 14.16 -0.64
N THR A 173 -4.78 14.68 0.55
CA THR A 173 -5.79 15.03 1.57
C THR A 173 -5.50 16.36 2.23
N TYR A 174 -6.52 16.99 2.80
CA TYR A 174 -6.41 18.10 3.75
C TYR A 174 -6.53 17.60 5.20
N ARG A 175 -6.12 18.41 6.17
CA ARG A 175 -6.32 18.12 7.61
C ARG A 175 -7.79 17.82 7.89
N GLU A 176 -8.02 16.95 8.87
CA GLU A 176 -9.34 16.46 9.32
C GLU A 176 -10.11 15.61 8.30
N GLU A 177 -9.61 15.45 7.07
CA GLU A 177 -10.18 14.51 6.10
C GLU A 177 -9.91 13.06 6.52
N THR A 178 -10.64 12.13 5.91
CA THR A 178 -10.59 10.71 6.26
C THR A 178 -9.74 9.93 5.26
N VAL A 179 -8.84 9.11 5.78
CA VAL A 179 -8.04 8.14 5.01
C VAL A 179 -8.62 6.75 5.25
N LEU A 180 -8.85 5.99 4.18
CA LEU A 180 -9.32 4.61 4.25
C LEU A 180 -8.21 3.64 3.82
N ASP A 181 -7.95 2.63 4.64
CA ASP A 181 -7.09 1.49 4.28
C ASP A 181 -7.87 0.16 4.33
N PRO A 182 -8.21 -0.45 3.18
CA PRO A 182 -8.96 -1.71 3.17
C PRO A 182 -8.11 -2.95 3.53
N PHE A 183 -6.79 -2.79 3.68
CA PHE A 183 -5.83 -3.86 3.99
C PHE A 183 -4.86 -3.39 5.09
N LEU A 184 -5.41 -3.04 6.25
CA LEU A 184 -4.76 -2.23 7.27
C LEU A 184 -3.46 -2.84 7.85
N GLY A 185 -3.39 -4.17 7.98
CA GLY A 185 -2.21 -4.88 8.48
C GLY A 185 -1.79 -4.40 9.86
N SER A 186 -0.51 -4.03 10.01
CA SER A 186 0.02 -3.46 11.26
C SER A 186 -0.38 -2.00 11.53
N GLY A 187 -1.22 -1.40 10.69
CA GLY A 187 -1.78 -0.06 10.91
C GLY A 187 -0.88 1.11 10.52
N THR A 188 0.09 0.89 9.62
CA THR A 188 1.05 1.93 9.19
C THR A 188 0.35 3.15 8.57
N THR A 189 -0.68 2.93 7.75
CA THR A 189 -1.48 4.02 7.16
C THR A 189 -2.22 4.84 8.22
N THR A 190 -2.80 4.17 9.22
CA THR A 190 -3.48 4.84 10.33
C THR A 190 -2.51 5.67 11.18
N LYS A 191 -1.31 5.12 11.47
CA LYS A 191 -0.26 5.86 12.17
C LYS A 191 0.11 7.16 11.43
N ALA A 192 0.30 7.07 10.12
CA ALA A 192 0.62 8.22 9.27
C ALA A 192 -0.53 9.25 9.24
N ALA A 193 -1.78 8.79 9.09
CA ALA A 193 -2.96 9.66 9.09
C ALA A 193 -3.07 10.46 10.40
N ARG A 194 -2.94 9.82 11.56
CA ARG A 194 -2.99 10.48 12.86
C ARG A 194 -1.88 11.52 13.04
N LYS A 195 -0.64 11.14 12.70
CA LYS A 195 0.52 12.05 12.76
C LYS A 195 0.28 13.33 11.95
N LEU A 196 -0.47 13.21 10.85
CA LEU A 196 -0.81 14.31 9.95
C LEU A 196 -2.17 14.94 10.27
N GLU A 197 -2.78 14.67 11.43
CA GLU A 197 -4.08 15.23 11.83
C GLU A 197 -5.21 14.91 10.84
N ARG A 198 -5.23 13.68 10.29
CA ARG A 198 -6.34 13.11 9.53
C ARG A 198 -7.07 12.06 10.36
N ARG A 199 -8.35 11.84 10.04
CA ARG A 199 -9.10 10.68 10.54
C ARG A 199 -8.71 9.44 9.74
N SER A 200 -8.81 8.26 10.35
CA SER A 200 -8.47 7.00 9.70
C SER A 200 -9.56 5.96 9.89
N VAL A 201 -9.92 5.26 8.82
CA VAL A 201 -10.75 4.06 8.84
C VAL A 201 -9.93 2.94 8.23
N GLY A 202 -9.89 1.76 8.85
CA GLY A 202 -9.20 0.63 8.27
C GLY A 202 -9.86 -0.71 8.54
N TYR A 203 -9.68 -1.64 7.61
CA TYR A 203 -10.21 -2.99 7.68
C TYR A 203 -9.09 -4.00 7.84
N GLU A 204 -9.24 -4.92 8.78
CA GLU A 204 -8.29 -6.00 9.01
C GLU A 204 -9.06 -7.32 9.26
N VAL A 205 -8.58 -8.42 8.68
CA VAL A 205 -9.22 -9.74 8.79
C VAL A 205 -8.57 -10.61 9.86
N ASN A 206 -7.31 -10.34 10.21
CA ASN A 206 -6.57 -11.06 11.21
C ASN A 206 -6.60 -10.29 12.54
N PRO A 207 -7.37 -10.76 13.54
CA PRO A 207 -7.51 -10.07 14.82
C PRO A 207 -6.19 -9.97 15.61
N ASN A 208 -5.20 -10.80 15.30
CA ASN A 208 -3.89 -10.75 15.95
C ASN A 208 -3.15 -9.41 15.70
N TYR A 209 -3.49 -8.68 14.64
CA TYR A 209 -2.92 -7.36 14.40
C TYR A 209 -3.46 -6.29 15.33
N LEU A 210 -4.60 -6.49 16.02
CA LEU A 210 -5.19 -5.48 16.89
C LEU A 210 -4.22 -5.03 18.00
N SER A 211 -3.63 -5.99 18.71
CA SER A 211 -2.71 -5.71 19.82
C SER A 211 -1.45 -4.98 19.34
N VAL A 212 -0.95 -5.34 18.14
CA VAL A 212 0.18 -4.66 17.50
C VAL A 212 -0.19 -3.23 17.10
N MET A 213 -1.36 -3.04 16.51
CA MET A 213 -1.87 -1.73 16.12
C MET A 213 -2.04 -0.81 17.32
N GLN A 214 -2.68 -1.28 18.40
CA GLN A 214 -2.86 -0.51 19.63
C GLN A 214 -1.51 -0.09 20.23
N LYS A 215 -0.53 -1.00 20.32
CA LYS A 215 0.83 -0.69 20.80
C LYS A 215 1.55 0.34 19.89
N ARG A 216 1.42 0.24 18.56
CA ARG A 216 2.15 1.08 17.59
C ARG A 216 1.55 2.47 17.40
N ILE A 217 0.22 2.55 17.36
CA ILE A 217 -0.53 3.76 17.03
C ILE A 217 -0.94 4.51 18.30
N GLY A 218 -1.03 3.83 19.45
CA GLY A 218 -1.44 4.44 20.72
C GLY A 218 -2.89 4.92 20.70
N PHE A 219 -3.81 4.11 20.18
CA PHE A 219 -5.25 4.39 20.22
C PHE A 219 -5.94 3.40 21.17
N SER A 220 -7.00 3.85 21.82
CA SER A 220 -8.00 3.00 22.50
C SER A 220 -9.27 2.90 21.65
N ASP A 221 -10.15 1.96 21.99
CA ASP A 221 -11.43 1.75 21.28
C ASP A 221 -12.34 2.99 21.29
N ASP A 222 -12.13 3.93 22.22
CA ASP A 222 -12.86 5.21 22.32
C ASP A 222 -12.26 6.36 21.49
N SER A 223 -11.22 6.10 20.70
CA SER A 223 -10.53 7.16 19.93
C SER A 223 -11.41 7.66 18.78
N ALA A 224 -11.87 8.91 18.86
CA ALA A 224 -12.77 9.50 17.85
C ALA A 224 -12.14 9.70 16.45
N ASP A 225 -10.82 9.54 16.33
CA ASP A 225 -10.04 9.76 15.12
C ASP A 225 -9.67 8.47 14.36
N VAL A 226 -9.92 7.29 14.93
CA VAL A 226 -9.56 5.98 14.35
C VAL A 226 -10.70 4.98 14.47
N GLU A 227 -11.09 4.38 13.35
CA GLU A 227 -12.00 3.23 13.32
C GLU A 227 -11.31 2.01 12.69
N VAL A 228 -11.22 0.91 13.43
CA VAL A 228 -10.71 -0.38 12.93
C VAL A 228 -11.85 -1.38 12.90
N VAL A 229 -12.19 -1.86 11.70
CA VAL A 229 -13.28 -2.81 11.50
C VAL A 229 -12.72 -4.19 11.22
N PHE A 230 -12.90 -5.12 12.17
CA PHE A 230 -12.59 -6.53 11.95
C PHE A 230 -13.70 -7.20 11.15
N ARG A 231 -13.32 -7.95 10.13
CA ARG A 231 -14.25 -8.79 9.37
C ARG A 231 -13.94 -10.25 9.65
N ASP A 232 -14.99 -11.03 9.89
CA ASP A 232 -14.87 -12.47 9.98
C ASP A 232 -14.17 -13.01 8.73
N SER A 233 -13.07 -13.72 8.93
CA SER A 233 -12.50 -14.56 7.88
C SER A 233 -13.60 -15.50 7.38
N ARG A 234 -13.64 -15.75 6.06
CA ARG A 234 -14.43 -16.88 5.50
C ARG A 234 -14.27 -18.11 6.41
N PRO A 235 -15.34 -18.91 6.63
CA PRO A 235 -15.29 -20.03 7.55
C PRO A 235 -14.03 -20.86 7.34
N LYS A 236 -13.26 -21.03 8.42
CA LYS A 236 -12.17 -22.01 8.50
C LYS A 236 -12.76 -23.35 8.08
N ASN A 237 -12.35 -23.90 6.93
CA ASN A 237 -12.39 -25.33 6.56
C ASN A 237 -12.12 -25.52 5.05
N ILE A 238 -10.92 -25.22 4.55
CA ILE A 238 -10.41 -25.84 3.28
C ILE A 238 -8.86 -26.00 3.31
N LEU A 239 -8.23 -26.14 4.47
CA LEU A 239 -6.76 -26.38 4.54
C LEU A 239 -6.36 -27.54 5.46
N GLU A 240 -7.31 -28.40 5.87
CA GLU A 240 -7.00 -29.63 6.64
C GLU A 240 -7.31 -30.94 5.87
N GLU A 241 -7.67 -30.88 4.57
CA GLU A 241 -7.90 -32.10 3.76
C GLU A 241 -6.91 -32.32 2.61
N VAL A 242 -5.84 -31.53 2.50
CA VAL A 242 -4.77 -31.80 1.52
C VAL A 242 -3.39 -31.47 2.11
N ILE A 243 -3.02 -32.15 3.21
CA ILE A 243 -1.65 -32.61 3.50
C ILE A 243 -1.77 -33.98 4.17
#